data_AF-A0A352AHU7-F1
#
_entry.id   AF-A0A352AHU7-F1
#
_cell.length_a   1.000
_cell.length_b   1.000
_cell.length_c   1.000
_cell.angle_alpha   90.00
_cell.angle_beta   90.00
_cell.angle_gamma   90.00
#
_symmetry.space_group_name_H-M   'P 1'
#
loop_
_entity.id
_entity.type
_entity.pdbx_description
1 polymer ?
#
loop_
_entity_poly.entity_id
_entity_poly.type
_entity_poly.pdbx_seq_one_letter_code
_entity_poly.pdbx_strand_id
1 'polypeptide(L)' 'QSAAASDNLVPIYRMRRQIGKRVSRSQFNEWLLEMQANDILQLQGGSVEDSAPDKIEDSITTELDGLRCYAKLLKL' A
#
# COMPACT_ATOMS: atom_id res chain seq x y z
N GLN A 1 -20.87 -18.99 2.78
CA GLN A 1 -20.04 -18.70 1.60
C GLN A 1 -18.60 -18.59 2.09
N SER A 2 -17.69 -19.41 1.58
CA SER A 2 -16.27 -19.37 1.94
C SER A 2 -15.47 -19.11 0.67
N ALA A 3 -14.60 -18.09 0.65
CA ALA A 3 -13.14 -18.27 0.64
C ALA A 3 -12.38 -16.99 0.20
N ALA A 4 -11.25 -16.77 0.88
CA ALA A 4 -10.00 -16.13 0.43
C ALA A 4 -9.72 -14.63 0.73
N ALA A 5 -8.92 -14.44 1.78
CA ALA A 5 -7.72 -13.58 1.84
C ALA A 5 -7.82 -12.13 2.37
N SER A 6 -8.61 -11.89 3.42
CA SER A 6 -8.41 -10.69 4.26
C SER A 6 -7.18 -10.78 5.18
N ASP A 7 -6.59 -11.98 5.33
CA ASP A 7 -5.67 -12.26 6.45
C ASP A 7 -4.28 -11.58 6.34
N ASN A 8 -3.93 -10.92 5.23
CA ASN A 8 -2.59 -10.35 5.03
C ASN A 8 -2.57 -8.97 4.32
N LEU A 9 -3.63 -8.17 4.45
CA LEU A 9 -3.62 -6.80 3.94
C LEU A 9 -2.99 -5.85 4.95
N VAL A 10 -1.89 -5.21 4.57
CA VAL A 10 -1.21 -4.19 5.38
C VAL A 10 -1.57 -2.80 4.86
N PRO A 11 -2.12 -1.89 5.68
CA PRO A 11 -2.35 -0.52 5.26
C PRO A 11 -1.04 0.20 4.94
N ILE A 12 -0.96 0.83 3.77
CA ILE A 12 0.25 1.51 3.29
C ILE A 12 0.65 2.67 4.21
N TYR A 13 -0.33 3.41 4.76
CA TYR A 13 -0.05 4.50 5.69
C TYR A 13 0.70 4.01 6.94
N ARG A 14 0.42 2.79 7.43
CA ARG A 14 1.13 2.22 8.58
C ARG A 14 2.58 1.91 8.22
N MET A 15 2.82 1.31 7.05
CA MET A 15 4.18 1.06 6.54
C MET A 15 4.97 2.36 6.44
N ARG A 16 4.39 3.40 5.83
CA ARG A 16 5.04 4.71 5.65
C ARG A 16 5.40 5.33 6.99
N ARG A 17 4.47 5.35 7.95
CA ARG A 17 4.70 5.94 9.29
C ARG A 17 5.74 5.17 10.09
N GLN A 18 5.77 3.84 9.99
CA GLN A 18 6.73 3.00 10.70
C GLN A 18 8.15 3.17 10.16
N ILE A 19 8.30 3.27 8.83
CA ILE A 19 9.57 3.60 8.19
C ILE A 19 10.00 5.04 8.53
N GLY A 20 9.04 5.96 8.60
CA GLY A 20 9.25 7.34 9.02
C GLY A 20 10.16 8.10 8.05
N LYS A 21 11.10 8.87 8.60
CA LYS A 21 12.02 9.71 7.81
C LYS A 21 13.25 8.96 7.27
N ARG A 22 13.30 7.62 7.38
CA ARG A 22 14.45 6.82 6.91
C ARG A 22 14.57 6.80 5.38
N VAL A 23 13.47 7.01 4.68
CA VAL A 23 13.41 7.20 3.23
C VAL A 23 12.49 8.36 2.91
N SER A 24 12.70 9.02 1.78
CA SER A 24 11.79 10.07 1.32
C SER A 24 10.43 9.49 0.91
N ARG A 25 9.43 10.35 0.77
CA ARG A 25 8.11 9.95 0.28
C ARG A 25 8.18 9.36 -1.13
N SER A 26 8.98 9.95 -2.03
CA SER A 26 9.15 9.46 -3.40
C SER A 26 9.85 8.10 -3.43
N GLN A 27 10.92 7.93 -2.65
CA GLN A 27 11.65 6.66 -2.55
C GLN A 27 10.76 5.53 -2.05
N PHE A 28 9.93 5.80 -1.03
CA PHE A 28 8.95 4.83 -0.56
C PHE A 28 7.92 4.46 -1.65
N ASN A 29 7.45 5.44 -2.43
CA ASN A 29 6.49 5.20 -3.50
C ASN A 29 7.10 4.35 -4.62
N GLU A 30 8.27 4.75 -5.10
CA GLU A 30 9.03 4.04 -6.13
C GLU A 30 9.31 2.59 -5.70
N TRP A 31 9.74 2.40 -4.46
CA TRP A 31 9.99 1.08 -3.90
C TRP A 31 8.74 0.19 -3.87
N LEU A 32 7.58 0.70 -3.46
CA LEU A 32 6.32 -0.08 -3.46
C LEU A 32 5.86 -0.45 -4.89
N LEU A 33 6.06 0.45 -5.85
CA LEU A 33 5.75 0.18 -7.26
C LEU A 33 6.69 -0.86 -7.85
N GLU A 34 7.99 -0.78 -7.53
CA GLU A 34 8.99 -1.77 -7.91
C GLU A 34 8.68 -3.16 -7.32
N MET A 35 8.31 -3.23 -6.04
CA MET A 35 7.91 -4.49 -5.39
C MET A 35 6.67 -5.10 -6.05
N GLN A 36 5.74 -4.28 -6.55
CA GLN A 36 4.60 -4.77 -7.33
C GLN A 36 5.01 -5.25 -8.73
N ALA A 37 5.87 -4.50 -9.42
CA ALA A 37 6.37 -4.87 -10.74
C ALA A 37 7.19 -6.17 -10.73
N ASN A 38 7.82 -6.48 -9.59
CA ASN A 38 8.58 -7.71 -9.37
C ASN A 38 7.76 -8.85 -8.76
N ASP A 39 6.41 -8.75 -8.75
CA ASP A 39 5.50 -9.76 -8.22
C ASP A 39 5.74 -10.15 -6.73
N ILE A 40 6.36 -9.26 -5.95
CA ILE A 40 6.63 -9.48 -4.51
C ILE A 40 5.37 -9.16 -3.69
N LEU A 41 4.66 -8.09 -4.05
CA LEU A 41 3.41 -7.69 -3.41
C LEU A 41 2.40 -7.19 -4.43
N GLN A 42 1.13 -7.16 -4.04
CA GLN A 42 0.06 -6.55 -4.82
C GLN A 42 -0.48 -5.33 -4.09
N LEU A 43 -0.56 -4.18 -4.78
CA LEU A 43 -1.22 -2.99 -4.26
C LEU A 43 -2.71 -3.05 -4.55
N GLN A 44 -3.53 -2.82 -3.53
CA GLN A 44 -4.98 -2.85 -3.63
C GLN A 44 -5.59 -1.50 -3.29
N GLY A 45 -6.62 -1.12 -4.07
CA GLY A 45 -7.50 -0.02 -3.71
C GLY A 45 -8.40 -0.39 -2.54
N GLY A 46 -9.15 0.59 -2.04
CA GLY A 46 -10.09 0.41 -0.95
C GLY A 46 -10.25 1.68 -0.12
N SER A 47 -11.13 1.64 0.87
CA SER A 47 -11.25 2.74 1.84
C SER A 47 -10.16 2.61 2.88
N VAL A 48 -9.46 3.71 3.15
CA VAL A 48 -8.56 3.80 4.31
C VAL A 48 -9.43 3.80 5.57
N GLU A 49 -9.01 3.11 6.64
CA GLU A 49 -9.68 3.17 7.95
C GLU A 49 -9.97 4.63 8.35
N ASP A 50 -11.22 4.94 8.67
CA ASP A 50 -11.76 6.27 9.02
C ASP A 50 -11.68 7.35 7.93
N SER A 51 -11.24 7.02 6.70
CA SER A 51 -11.11 7.96 5.57
C SER A 51 -10.37 9.26 5.91
N ALA A 52 -9.48 9.22 6.91
CA ALA A 52 -8.81 10.41 7.40
C ALA A 52 -7.85 10.97 6.33
N PRO A 53 -7.89 12.29 6.03
CA PRO A 53 -7.12 12.88 4.93
C PRO A 53 -5.62 12.61 5.00
N ASP A 54 -5.04 12.63 6.21
CA ASP A 54 -3.62 12.35 6.46
C ASP A 54 -3.23 10.91 6.09
N LYS A 55 -4.15 9.95 6.26
CA LYS A 55 -3.91 8.56 5.86
C LYS A 55 -4.05 8.36 4.34
N ILE A 56 -4.90 9.15 3.68
CA ILE A 56 -5.03 9.19 2.22
C ILE A 56 -3.75 9.76 1.61
N GLU A 57 -3.21 10.85 2.17
CA GLU A 57 -1.92 11.40 1.74
C GLU A 57 -0.79 10.37 1.84
N ASP A 58 -0.82 9.50 2.85
CA ASP A 58 0.21 8.47 3.04
C ASP A 58 0.05 7.23 2.11
N SER A 59 -1.02 7.17 1.33
CA SER A 59 -1.30 6.09 0.35
C SER A 59 -0.50 6.27 -0.95
N ILE A 60 -0.70 5.38 -1.94
CA ILE A 60 -0.04 5.47 -3.26
C ILE A 60 -1.07 5.75 -4.35
N THR A 61 -0.82 6.74 -5.20
CA THR A 61 -1.56 6.95 -6.45
C THR A 61 -0.74 6.38 -7.59
N THR A 62 -1.35 5.53 -8.41
CA THR A 62 -0.72 4.99 -9.63
C THR A 62 -1.07 5.85 -10.84
N GLU A 63 -0.33 5.73 -11.94
CA GLU A 63 -0.62 6.44 -13.21
C GLU A 63 -2.02 6.17 -13.79
N LEU A 64 -2.61 5.01 -13.46
CA LEU A 64 -4.00 4.66 -13.78
C LEU A 64 -5.03 5.31 -12.82
N ASP A 65 -4.62 6.36 -12.11
CA ASP A 65 -5.41 7.22 -11.21
C ASP A 65 -6.14 6.51 -10.06
N GLY A 66 -5.78 5.26 -9.79
CA GLY A 66 -6.33 4.48 -8.69
C GLY A 66 -5.54 4.65 -7.40
N LEU A 67 -6.18 5.17 -6.34
CA LEU A 67 -5.63 5.12 -4.99
C LEU A 67 -5.40 3.66 -4.58
N ARG A 68 -4.23 3.40 -3.98
CA ARG A 68 -3.85 2.13 -3.38
C ARG A 68 -3.63 2.36 -1.90
N CYS A 69 -4.42 1.67 -1.09
CA CYS A 69 -4.48 1.85 0.36
C CYS A 69 -3.84 0.68 1.11
N TYR A 70 -3.73 -0.48 0.46
CA TYR A 70 -3.26 -1.71 1.07
C TYR A 70 -2.19 -2.38 0.20
N ALA A 71 -1.22 -3.01 0.86
CA ALA A 71 -0.27 -3.93 0.24
C ALA A 71 -0.57 -5.35 0.72
N LYS A 72 -0.54 -6.31 -0.21
CA LYS A 72 -0.67 -7.74 0.07
C LYS A 72 0.58 -8.45 -0.38
N LEU A 73 1.29 -9.13 0.52
CA LEU A 73 2.43 -9.96 0.11
C LEU A 73 1.92 -11.11 -0.77
N LEU A 74 2.51 -11.26 -1.95
CA LEU A 74 2.33 -12.44 -2.77
C LEU A 74 3.31 -13.48 -2.21
N LYS A 75 2.80 -14.62 -1.74
CA LYS A 75 3.65 -15.65 -1.13
C LYS A 75 4.79 -15.99 -2.11
N LEU A 76 6.02 -16.09 -1.59
CA LEU A 76 7.14 -16.76 -2.27
C LEU A 76 6.79 -18.23 -2.54
#